data_AF-A0A2E8M2Z6-F1
#
_entry.id   AF-A0A2E8M2Z6-F1
#
_cell.length_a   1.000
_cell.length_b   1.000
_cell.length_c   1.000
_cell.angle_alpha   90.00
_cell.angle_beta   90.00
_cell.angle_gamma   90.00
#
_symmetry.space_group_name_H-M   'P 1'
#
loop_
_entity.id
_entity.type
_entity.pdbx_description
1 polymer ?
#
loop_
_entity_poly.entity_id
_entity_poly.type
_entity_poly.pdbx_seq_one_letter_code
_entity_poly.pdbx_strand_id
1 'polypeptide(L)'
;ASSGADWKNSTEEEASRRSVYVFAKRAIPLPELAVLDNPDSSCSCAKRAVSTTAVQSLLMMNGRFINEQTVHLASRLRELEGEEVQIEAAFDLILCRPPSTREMEQAKEFLGKAAREQKIDPLASLALVLFNTNEFSYR
;
A
#
# COMPACT_ATOMS: atom_id res chain seq x y z
N ALA A 1 23.09 -17.65 26.80
CA ALA A 1 21.74 -17.13 26.53
C ALA A 1 21.72 -15.66 26.93
N SER A 2 21.97 -14.74 25.99
CA SER A 2 21.81 -13.32 26.26
C SER A 2 20.31 -13.03 26.32
N SER A 3 19.81 -12.75 27.52
CA SER A 3 18.49 -12.19 27.78
C SER A 3 18.20 -11.07 26.78
N GLY A 4 17.29 -11.32 25.83
CA GLY A 4 16.89 -10.40 24.77
C GLY A 4 16.07 -9.25 25.35
N ALA A 5 16.77 -8.31 25.98
CA ALA A 5 16.23 -7.15 26.66
C ALA A 5 15.20 -6.39 25.81
N ASP A 6 13.98 -6.28 26.34
CA ASP A 6 13.03 -5.18 26.24
C ASP A 6 12.87 -4.45 24.90
N TRP A 7 12.70 -5.17 23.78
CA TRP A 7 12.11 -4.54 22.59
C TRP A 7 10.61 -4.38 22.79
N LYS A 8 10.20 -3.16 23.16
CA LYS A 8 8.79 -2.78 23.29
C LYS A 8 8.17 -2.58 21.91
N ASN A 9 6.89 -2.92 21.78
CA ASN A 9 6.14 -2.60 20.56
C ASN A 9 6.07 -1.08 20.38
N SER A 10 6.33 -0.62 19.16
CA SER A 10 6.11 0.79 18.79
C SER A 10 4.64 1.14 18.90
N THR A 11 4.33 2.39 19.26
CA THR A 11 2.96 2.92 19.07
C THR A 11 2.62 3.01 17.58
N GLU A 12 1.37 3.27 17.24
CA GLU A 12 0.93 3.43 15.85
C GLU A 12 1.65 4.60 15.15
N GLU A 13 1.84 5.70 15.86
CA GLU A 13 2.56 6.88 15.37
C GLU A 13 4.04 6.57 15.13
N GLU A 14 4.67 5.84 16.05
CA GLU A 14 6.07 5.42 15.90
C GLU A 14 6.25 4.36 14.80
N ALA A 15 5.23 3.54 14.55
CA ALA A 15 5.21 2.51 13.52
C ALA A 15 4.91 3.07 12.11
N SER A 16 4.29 4.25 12.02
CA SER A 16 3.93 4.94 10.77
C SER A 16 5.15 5.54 10.05
N ARG A 17 6.06 4.67 9.60
CA ARG A 17 7.30 5.03 8.91
C ARG A 17 7.65 4.00 7.84
N ARG A 18 8.55 4.36 6.93
CA ARG A 18 9.01 3.46 5.86
C ARG A 18 9.62 2.19 6.44
N SER A 19 9.45 1.07 5.74
CA SER A 19 9.95 -0.27 6.14
C SER A 19 11.46 -0.31 6.39
N VAL A 20 12.25 0.57 5.76
CA VAL A 20 13.69 0.73 6.00
C VAL A 20 14.04 1.09 7.46
N TYR A 21 13.09 1.64 8.22
CA TYR A 21 13.25 2.00 9.62
C TYR A 21 12.68 0.96 10.59
N VAL A 22 12.13 -0.15 10.08
CA VAL A 22 11.60 -1.22 10.91
C VAL A 22 12.77 -1.98 11.53
N PHE A 23 12.67 -2.23 12.83
CA PHE A 23 13.65 -3.05 13.52
C PHE A 23 13.55 -4.50 13.04
N ALA A 24 14.60 -4.98 12.36
CA ALA A 24 14.67 -6.34 11.85
C ALA A 24 15.49 -7.24 12.79
N LYS A 25 14.87 -8.28 13.35
CA LYS A 25 15.60 -9.37 14.01
C LYS A 25 16.04 -10.36 12.93
N ARG A 26 17.35 -10.63 12.83
CA ARG A 26 17.93 -11.52 11.79
C ARG A 26 17.21 -12.87 11.65
N ALA A 27 16.71 -13.44 12.74
CA ALA A 27 16.03 -14.74 12.76
C ALA A 27 14.49 -14.68 12.60
N ILE A 28 13.89 -13.49 12.58
CA ILE A 28 12.43 -13.32 12.55
C ILE A 28 12.10 -12.29 11.46
N PRO A 29 11.81 -12.74 10.22
CA PRO A 29 11.40 -11.84 9.16
C PRO A 29 9.99 -11.28 9.45
N LEU A 30 9.71 -10.07 8.98
CA LEU A 30 8.34 -9.57 8.96
C LEU A 30 7.55 -10.35 7.89
N PRO A 31 6.40 -10.98 8.24
CA PRO A 31 5.66 -11.85 7.33
C PRO A 31 5.31 -11.20 5.98
N GLU A 32 4.86 -9.95 6.00
CA GLU A 32 4.47 -9.20 4.80
C GLU A 32 5.67 -8.94 3.90
N LEU A 33 6.81 -8.57 4.48
CA LEU A 33 8.04 -8.33 3.72
C LEU A 33 8.63 -9.63 3.17
N ALA A 34 8.48 -10.74 3.91
CA ALA A 34 8.92 -12.06 3.45
C ALA A 34 8.15 -12.50 2.19
N VAL A 35 6.83 -12.26 2.14
CA VAL A 35 6.02 -12.53 0.94
C VAL A 35 6.46 -11.66 -0.24
N LEU A 36 6.96 -10.44 0.01
CA LEU A 36 7.45 -9.50 -1.01
C LEU A 36 8.95 -9.70 -1.36
N ASP A 37 9.48 -10.90 -1.11
CA ASP A 37 10.87 -11.29 -1.39
C ASP A 37 11.92 -10.37 -0.74
N ASN A 38 11.69 -9.96 0.50
CA ASN A 38 12.71 -9.26 1.27
C ASN A 38 13.98 -10.10 1.37
N PRO A 39 15.18 -9.52 1.14
CA PRO A 39 16.43 -10.26 1.14
C PRO A 39 16.74 -10.90 2.50
N ASP A 40 17.40 -12.06 2.45
CA ASP A 40 17.93 -12.73 3.63
C ASP A 40 19.05 -11.87 4.26
N SER A 41 18.93 -11.63 5.56
CA SER A 41 19.86 -10.81 6.34
C SER A 41 21.11 -11.57 6.83
N SER A 42 21.24 -12.84 6.47
CA SER A 42 22.39 -13.71 6.74
C SER A 42 23.38 -13.79 5.57
N CYS A 43 22.99 -13.37 4.38
CA CYS A 43 23.82 -13.40 3.17
C CYS A 43 23.81 -12.06 2.42
N SER A 44 24.78 -11.84 1.54
CA SER A 44 24.80 -10.65 0.68
C SER A 44 23.82 -10.82 -0.47
N CYS A 45 22.99 -9.80 -0.72
CA CYS A 45 22.06 -9.76 -1.84
C CYS A 45 22.37 -8.52 -2.70
N ALA A 46 22.97 -8.73 -3.87
CA ALA A 46 23.34 -7.63 -4.78
C ALA A 46 22.14 -7.04 -5.52
N LYS A 47 21.09 -7.84 -5.76
CA LYS A 47 19.87 -7.44 -6.46
C LYS A 47 18.69 -8.28 -5.99
N ARG A 48 17.56 -7.64 -5.70
CA ARG A 48 16.30 -8.33 -5.40
C ARG A 48 15.76 -9.01 -6.67
N ALA A 49 15.31 -10.25 -6.55
CA ALA A 49 14.57 -10.90 -7.63
C ALA A 49 13.25 -10.17 -7.87
N VAL A 50 12.87 -9.97 -9.13
CA VAL A 50 11.53 -9.50 -9.47
C VAL A 50 10.69 -10.75 -9.64
N SER A 51 9.69 -10.91 -8.78
CA SER A 51 8.72 -11.99 -8.88
C SER A 51 7.31 -11.44 -8.86
N THR A 52 6.40 -12.20 -9.46
CA THR A 52 4.97 -11.91 -9.49
C THR A 52 4.28 -13.21 -9.15
N THR A 53 4.00 -13.42 -7.87
CA THR A 53 3.34 -14.64 -7.41
C THR A 53 1.88 -14.35 -7.06
N ALA A 54 1.03 -15.39 -7.19
CA ALA A 54 -0.38 -15.28 -6.79
C ALA A 54 -0.53 -14.87 -5.31
N VAL A 55 0.40 -15.30 -4.44
CA VAL A 55 0.40 -14.96 -3.01
C VAL A 55 0.66 -13.46 -2.81
N GLN A 56 1.59 -12.87 -3.56
CA GLN A 56 1.87 -11.43 -3.50
C GLN A 56 0.67 -10.61 -3.97
N SER A 57 0.03 -10.99 -5.07
CA SER A 57 -1.20 -10.31 -5.53
C SER A 57 -2.33 -10.45 -4.51
N LEU A 58 -2.50 -11.63 -3.91
CA LEU A 58 -3.52 -11.84 -2.89
C LEU A 58 -3.26 -11.02 -1.62
N LEU A 59 -1.99 -10.87 -1.22
CA LEU A 59 -1.57 -9.98 -0.13
C LEU A 59 -1.90 -8.51 -0.46
N MET A 60 -1.66 -8.06 -1.69
CA MET A 60 -1.99 -6.69 -2.11
C MET A 60 -3.50 -6.42 -2.15
N MET A 61 -4.32 -7.44 -2.42
CA MET A 61 -5.78 -7.30 -2.48
C MET A 61 -6.47 -7.44 -1.13
N ASN A 62 -5.96 -8.30 -0.25
CA ASN A 62 -6.65 -8.70 0.99
C ASN A 62 -5.83 -8.47 2.27
N GLY A 63 -4.58 -8.02 2.13
CA GLY A 63 -3.69 -7.79 3.24
C GLY A 63 -4.24 -6.70 4.15
N ARG A 64 -4.27 -6.99 5.46
CA ARG A 64 -4.71 -6.05 6.48
C ARG A 64 -4.00 -4.70 6.36
N PHE A 65 -2.68 -4.72 6.20
CA PHE A 65 -1.87 -3.51 6.04
C PHE A 65 -2.35 -2.66 4.86
N ILE A 66 -2.55 -3.25 3.68
CA ILE A 66 -2.99 -2.51 2.50
C ILE A 66 -4.39 -1.93 2.70
N ASN A 67 -5.31 -2.70 3.28
CA ASN A 67 -6.66 -2.23 3.59
C ASN A 67 -6.66 -1.08 4.60
N GLU A 68 -5.78 -1.09 5.60
CA GLU A 68 -5.62 0.04 6.53
C GLU A 68 -5.08 1.27 5.78
N GLN A 69 -4.07 1.09 4.91
CA GLN A 69 -3.50 2.21 4.13
C GLN A 69 -4.52 2.84 3.17
N THR A 70 -5.39 2.06 2.54
CA THR A 70 -6.43 2.62 1.65
C THR A 70 -7.45 3.46 2.42
N VAL A 71 -7.80 3.09 3.65
CA VAL A 71 -8.69 3.87 4.52
C VAL A 71 -8.04 5.18 5.00
N HIS A 72 -6.77 5.15 5.39
CA HIS A 72 -6.04 6.37 5.75
C HIS A 72 -5.90 7.31 4.55
N LEU A 73 -5.56 6.76 3.37
CA LEU A 73 -5.48 7.55 2.16
C LEU A 73 -6.84 8.15 1.78
N ALA A 74 -7.92 7.36 1.83
CA ALA A 74 -9.27 7.85 1.57
C ALA A 74 -9.66 9.01 2.51
N SER A 75 -9.33 8.90 3.79
CA SER A 75 -9.54 9.97 4.77
C SER A 75 -8.79 11.24 4.38
N ARG A 76 -7.51 11.13 4.00
CA ARG A 76 -6.70 12.26 3.53
C ARG A 76 -7.26 12.88 2.24
N LEU A 77 -7.68 12.08 1.28
CA LEU A 77 -8.25 12.57 0.03
C LEU A 77 -9.55 13.33 0.27
N ARG A 78 -10.37 12.89 1.24
CA ARG A 78 -11.65 13.52 1.58
C ARG A 78 -11.51 14.95 2.11
N GLU A 79 -10.35 15.33 2.63
CA GLU A 79 -10.05 16.70 3.05
C GLU A 79 -9.90 17.67 1.85
N LEU A 80 -9.75 17.14 0.63
CA LEU A 80 -9.67 17.93 -0.60
C LEU A 80 -11.07 18.22 -1.15
N GLU A 81 -11.30 19.46 -1.57
CA GLU A 81 -12.56 19.87 -2.20
C GLU A 81 -12.57 19.56 -3.70
N GLY A 82 -13.53 18.72 -4.12
CA GLY A 82 -13.76 18.39 -5.53
C GLY A 82 -13.31 16.99 -5.92
N GLU A 83 -14.20 16.22 -6.56
CA GLU A 83 -13.94 14.82 -6.97
C GLU A 83 -12.73 14.70 -7.91
N GLU A 84 -12.57 15.64 -8.85
CA GLU A 84 -11.42 15.68 -9.75
C GLU A 84 -10.10 15.85 -9.00
N VAL A 85 -10.07 16.78 -8.04
CA VAL A 85 -8.88 17.06 -7.21
C VAL A 85 -8.53 15.84 -6.35
N GLN A 86 -9.53 15.14 -5.84
CA GLN A 86 -9.34 13.89 -5.09
C GLN A 86 -8.76 12.77 -5.97
N ILE A 87 -9.24 12.62 -7.20
CA ILE A 87 -8.71 11.65 -8.16
C ILE A 87 -7.27 12.01 -8.54
N GLU A 88 -6.99 13.27 -8.89
CA GLU A 88 -5.63 13.72 -9.22
C GLU A 88 -4.65 13.45 -8.07
N ALA A 89 -5.03 13.81 -6.84
CA ALA A 89 -4.21 13.56 -5.66
C ALA A 89 -3.99 12.05 -5.40
N ALA A 90 -4.99 11.19 -5.66
CA ALA A 90 -4.82 9.75 -5.52
C ALA A 90 -3.77 9.19 -6.50
N PHE A 91 -3.82 9.63 -7.76
CA PHE A 91 -2.85 9.25 -8.78
C PHE A 91 -1.45 9.78 -8.48
N ASP A 92 -1.33 11.04 -8.06
CA ASP A 92 -0.04 11.63 -7.69
C ASP A 92 0.59 10.94 -6.48
N LEU A 93 -0.21 10.60 -5.45
CA LEU A 93 0.30 9.97 -4.24
C LEU A 93 0.67 8.50 -4.43
N ILE A 94 -0.03 7.77 -5.30
CA ILE A 94 0.19 6.32 -5.50
C ILE A 94 1.11 6.03 -6.69
N LEU A 95 0.87 6.67 -7.83
CA LEU A 95 1.57 6.40 -9.10
C LEU A 95 2.62 7.48 -9.45
N CYS A 96 2.74 8.52 -8.62
CA CYS A 96 3.69 9.63 -8.83
C CYS A 96 3.55 10.32 -10.19
N ARG A 97 2.30 10.43 -10.68
CA ARG A 97 1.94 11.18 -11.88
C ARG A 97 0.46 11.56 -11.86
N PRO A 98 0.04 12.57 -12.64
CA PRO A 98 -1.38 12.84 -12.84
C PRO A 98 -2.05 11.73 -13.68
N PRO A 99 -3.39 11.58 -13.55
CA PRO A 99 -4.17 10.72 -14.42
C PRO A 99 -4.20 11.29 -15.84
N SER A 100 -4.25 10.41 -16.84
CA SER A 100 -4.65 10.80 -18.20
C SER A 100 -6.14 11.14 -18.24
N THR A 101 -6.58 11.83 -19.30
CA THR A 101 -8.01 12.17 -19.49
C THR A 101 -8.91 10.93 -19.42
N ARG A 102 -8.48 9.82 -20.02
CA ARG A 102 -9.22 8.55 -19.99
C ARG A 102 -9.28 7.94 -18.59
N GLU A 103 -8.18 7.98 -17.85
CA GLU A 103 -8.15 7.45 -16.48
C GLU A 103 -9.00 8.28 -15.53
N MET A 104 -9.02 9.61 -15.71
CA MET A 104 -9.89 10.52 -14.99
C MET A 104 -11.37 10.16 -15.23
N GLU A 105 -11.78 9.99 -16.48
CA GLU A 105 -13.15 9.57 -16.82
C GLU A 105 -13.52 8.22 -16.19
N GLN A 106 -12.62 7.23 -16.28
CA GLN A 106 -12.83 5.90 -15.69
C GLN A 106 -12.91 5.94 -14.16
N ALA A 107 -12.09 6.77 -13.51
CA ALA A 107 -12.10 6.92 -12.05
C ALA A 107 -13.41 7.56 -11.57
N LYS A 108 -13.91 8.60 -12.25
CA LYS A 108 -15.22 9.20 -11.94
C LYS A 108 -16.35 8.21 -12.11
N GLU A 109 -16.37 7.46 -13.22
CA GLU A 109 -17.39 6.44 -13.46
C GLU A 109 -17.35 5.36 -12.35
N PHE A 110 -16.14 4.94 -11.97
CA PHE A 110 -15.94 3.97 -10.89
C PHE A 110 -16.44 4.50 -9.53
N LEU A 111 -16.08 5.71 -9.14
CA LEU A 111 -16.54 6.33 -7.88
C LEU A 111 -18.06 6.45 -7.85
N GLY A 112 -18.67 6.87 -8.96
CA GLY A 112 -20.12 6.97 -9.11
C GLY A 112 -20.85 5.62 -8.98
N LYS A 113 -20.25 4.52 -9.45
CA LYS A 113 -20.78 3.17 -9.27
C LYS A 113 -20.59 2.68 -7.83
N ALA A 114 -19.38 2.82 -7.28
CA ALA A 114 -19.06 2.39 -5.92
C ALA A 114 -19.93 3.09 -4.87
N ALA A 115 -20.20 4.39 -5.04
CA ALA A 115 -21.07 5.16 -4.15
C ALA A 115 -22.52 4.62 -4.11
N ARG A 116 -23.01 4.03 -5.20
CA ARG A 116 -24.36 3.44 -5.27
C ARG A 116 -24.46 2.10 -4.55
N GLU A 117 -23.38 1.33 -4.56
CA GLU A 117 -23.35 0.00 -3.93
C GLU A 117 -23.30 0.07 -2.39
N GLN A 118 -22.92 1.22 -1.81
CA GLN A 118 -22.92 1.55 -0.36
C GLN A 118 -22.24 0.55 0.60
N LYS A 119 -21.49 -0.43 0.08
CA LYS A 119 -20.84 -1.46 0.90
C LYS A 119 -19.45 -1.07 1.38
N ILE A 120 -18.72 -0.32 0.56
CA ILE A 120 -17.30 0.01 0.78
C ILE A 120 -17.11 1.48 0.39
N ASP A 121 -16.22 2.18 1.11
CA ASP A 121 -15.83 3.55 0.78
C ASP A 121 -15.30 3.63 -0.67
N PRO A 122 -15.90 4.46 -1.54
CA PRO A 122 -15.48 4.61 -2.93
C PRO A 122 -14.02 5.04 -3.08
N LEU A 123 -13.54 5.96 -2.23
CA LEU A 123 -12.16 6.47 -2.31
C LEU A 123 -11.15 5.42 -1.84
N ALA A 124 -11.49 4.64 -0.81
CA ALA A 124 -10.66 3.52 -0.38
C ALA A 124 -10.60 2.42 -1.45
N SER A 125 -11.73 2.17 -2.13
CA SER A 125 -11.80 1.22 -3.25
C SER A 125 -10.95 1.69 -4.43
N LEU A 126 -10.97 2.98 -4.76
CA LEU A 126 -10.11 3.55 -5.80
C LEU A 126 -8.63 3.38 -5.44
N ALA A 127 -8.24 3.71 -4.21
CA ALA A 127 -6.88 3.50 -3.72
C ALA A 127 -6.45 2.03 -3.83
N LEU A 128 -7.32 1.09 -3.45
CA LEU A 128 -7.05 -0.34 -3.54
C LEU A 128 -6.81 -0.78 -4.99
N VAL A 129 -7.61 -0.30 -5.93
CA VAL A 129 -7.43 -0.56 -7.37
C VAL A 129 -6.09 -0.03 -7.84
N LEU A 130 -5.73 1.21 -7.49
CA LEU A 130 -4.47 1.83 -7.90
C LEU A 130 -3.24 1.09 -7.35
N PHE A 131 -3.26 0.66 -6.08
CA PHE A 131 -2.20 -0.18 -5.49
C PHE A 131 -2.03 -1.54 -6.19
N ASN A 132 -3.08 -2.05 -6.83
CA ASN A 132 -3.05 -3.34 -7.52
C ASN A 132 -2.79 -3.21 -9.03
N THR A 133 -2.48 -2.02 -9.52
CA THR A 133 -2.07 -1.84 -10.92
C THR A 133 -0.66 -2.39 -11.16
N ASN A 134 -0.41 -2.85 -12.39
CA ASN A 134 0.94 -3.21 -12.83
C ASN A 134 1.89 -2.02 -12.74
N GLU A 135 1.39 -0.82 -13.00
CA GLU A 135 2.20 0.39 -12.91
C GLU A 135 2.74 0.60 -11.50
N PHE A 136 1.90 0.48 -10.46
CA PHE A 136 2.37 0.54 -9.08
C PHE A 136 3.41 -0.54 -8.74
N SER A 137 3.23 -1.74 -9.29
CA SER A 137 4.07 -2.90 -8.96
C SER A 137 5.45 -2.89 -9.62
N TYR A 138 5.60 -2.26 -10.79
CA TYR A 138 6.82 -2.37 -11.62
C TYR A 138 7.44 -1.05 -12.05
N ARG A 139 6.83 0.09 -11.73
CA ARG A 139 7.39 1.42 -12.00
C ARG A 139 8.19 1.94 -10.80
#